data_AF-A0A367JEN1-F1
#
_entry.id   AF-A0A367JEN1-F1
#
_cell.length_a   1.000
_cell.length_b   1.000
_cell.length_c   1.000
_cell.angle_alpha   90.00
_cell.angle_beta   90.00
_cell.angle_gamma   90.00
#
_symmetry.space_group_name_H-M   'P 1'
#
loop_
_entity.id
_entity.type
_entity.pdbx_description
1 polymer ?
#
loop_
_entity_poly.entity_id
_entity_poly.type
_entity_poly.pdbx_seq_one_letter_code
_entity_poly.pdbx_strand_id
1 'polypeptide(L)'
;MLSLPEEYLLVWLRSVSLGLITLISHMLYILFSISRYSQVSKERLSNACLEISNVQNLLLDTVHTAQENLFKTLSIILTVLKTGIVFFLNMYRSTFRCFLTLAVHSLFSVLTGIAAPLQNAAQTLGGFFSGSNKPTVNWTDELKKVQTQMDHWMEDDWVGHLISKPFDDIQHQLNQSLSAWKPSVQPDFRCDMSEIDFLQEKANYRIYILLGVLVTIWIIFIIYGLYSIQKNRADLPEKRPNRNNLLIFMSHPGVVYCLVVGLLGVILLNLLDSFRFIWIQDVQELKTWVSHTEKDFNEHAFGLIKQVALGLNYTLGSVTNNVQSSLRSTLNDTLLQQLMEGLFQCLMSNKIENIEHGLTWIVSSSHPF
;
A
#
# COMPACT_ATOMS: atom_id res chain seq x y z
N MET A 1 71.81 -32.71 -36.08
CA MET A 1 70.96 -33.77 -35.52
C MET A 1 71.08 -33.66 -34.02
N LEU A 2 69.97 -33.43 -33.32
CA LEU A 2 69.99 -33.43 -31.86
C LEU A 2 70.32 -34.84 -31.35
N SER A 3 70.92 -34.92 -30.16
CA SER A 3 71.19 -36.22 -29.55
C SER A 3 69.86 -36.90 -29.17
N LEU A 4 69.81 -38.25 -29.19
CA LEU A 4 68.61 -39.02 -28.83
C LEU A 4 67.93 -38.54 -27.53
N PRO A 5 68.67 -38.27 -26.42
CA PRO A 5 68.04 -37.75 -25.20
C PRO A 5 67.43 -36.36 -25.38
N GLU A 6 68.00 -35.50 -26.23
CA GLU A 6 67.45 -34.15 -26.51
C GLU A 6 66.15 -34.20 -27.33
N GLU A 7 66.04 -35.13 -28.29
CA GLU A 7 64.80 -35.30 -29.09
C GLU A 7 63.63 -35.80 -28.23
N TYR A 8 63.89 -36.71 -27.29
CA TYR A 8 62.91 -37.15 -26.28
C TYR A 8 62.50 -36.02 -25.33
N LEU A 9 63.45 -35.15 -24.97
CA LEU A 9 63.22 -33.99 -24.09
C LEU A 9 62.40 -32.87 -24.74
N LEU A 10 62.18 -32.88 -26.06
CA LEU A 10 61.49 -31.81 -26.78
C LEU A 10 60.10 -32.21 -27.31
N VAL A 11 59.66 -33.45 -27.10
CA VAL A 11 58.36 -33.96 -27.63
C VAL A 11 57.15 -33.18 -27.12
N TRP A 12 57.19 -32.77 -25.86
CA TRP A 12 56.17 -31.92 -25.21
C TRP A 12 56.13 -30.46 -25.73
N LEU A 13 57.16 -30.01 -26.46
CA LEU A 13 57.31 -28.64 -26.98
C LEU A 13 56.75 -28.50 -28.41
N ARG A 14 56.14 -29.56 -28.94
CA ARG A 14 55.45 -29.53 -30.24
C ARG A 14 54.27 -28.57 -30.18
N SER A 15 53.99 -27.86 -31.28
CA SER A 15 52.96 -26.82 -31.35
C SER A 15 51.59 -27.26 -30.82
N VAL A 16 51.20 -28.52 -31.08
CA VAL A 16 49.94 -29.11 -30.59
C VAL A 16 49.93 -29.30 -29.08
N SER A 17 51.04 -29.77 -28.50
CA SER A 17 51.19 -29.97 -27.05
C SER A 17 51.16 -28.64 -26.30
N LEU A 18 51.81 -27.61 -26.84
CA LEU A 18 51.75 -26.25 -26.31
C LEU A 18 50.33 -25.67 -26.39
N GLY A 19 49.60 -25.92 -27.48
CA GLY A 19 48.19 -25.55 -27.62
C GLY A 19 47.29 -26.22 -26.58
N LEU A 20 47.48 -27.51 -26.30
CA LEU A 20 46.69 -28.21 -25.28
C LEU A 20 47.01 -27.73 -23.85
N ILE A 21 48.27 -27.42 -23.54
CA ILE A 21 48.68 -26.88 -22.23
C ILE A 21 48.05 -25.51 -21.99
N THR A 22 48.03 -24.63 -23.01
CA THR A 22 47.38 -23.32 -22.86
C THR A 22 45.88 -23.47 -22.65
N LEU A 23 45.23 -24.43 -23.30
CA LEU A 23 43.81 -24.75 -23.07
C LEU A 23 43.53 -25.24 -21.66
N ILE A 24 44.33 -26.18 -21.17
CA ILE A 24 44.21 -26.69 -19.81
C ILE A 24 44.42 -25.55 -18.81
N SER A 25 45.43 -24.70 -19.02
CA SER A 25 45.69 -23.52 -18.18
C SER A 25 44.51 -22.54 -18.16
N HIS A 26 43.90 -22.25 -19.32
CA HIS A 26 42.71 -21.40 -19.38
C HIS A 26 41.50 -22.04 -18.69
N MET A 27 41.29 -23.35 -18.84
CA MET A 27 40.19 -24.06 -18.15
C MET A 27 40.38 -24.09 -16.63
N LEU A 28 41.62 -24.26 -16.14
CA LEU A 28 41.94 -24.15 -14.72
C LEU A 28 41.71 -22.73 -14.20
N TYR A 29 42.11 -21.72 -14.96
CA TYR A 29 41.86 -20.32 -14.64
C TYR A 29 40.36 -20.03 -14.55
N ILE A 30 39.56 -20.55 -15.49
CA ILE A 30 38.11 -20.40 -15.51
C ILE A 30 37.48 -21.09 -14.30
N LEU A 31 37.93 -22.28 -13.92
CA LEU A 31 37.39 -23.00 -12.76
C LEU A 31 37.63 -22.21 -11.47
N PHE A 32 38.83 -21.65 -11.32
CA PHE A 32 39.18 -20.79 -10.19
C PHE A 32 38.42 -19.45 -10.22
N SER A 33 38.25 -18.86 -11.40
CA SER A 33 37.52 -17.60 -11.56
C SER A 33 36.04 -17.78 -11.26
N ILE A 34 35.39 -18.85 -11.74
CA ILE A 34 33.99 -19.18 -11.43
C ILE A 34 33.78 -19.34 -9.93
N SER A 35 34.69 -20.05 -9.24
CA SER A 35 34.60 -20.19 -7.79
C SER A 35 34.67 -18.83 -7.09
N ARG A 36 35.57 -17.94 -7.53
CA ARG A 36 35.72 -16.60 -6.96
C ARG A 36 34.51 -15.69 -7.27
N TYR A 37 34.08 -15.66 -8.52
CA TYR A 37 32.95 -14.84 -8.96
C TYR A 37 31.65 -15.30 -8.29
N SER A 38 31.43 -16.61 -8.16
CA SER A 38 30.25 -17.15 -7.48
C SER A 38 30.16 -16.70 -6.03
N GLN A 39 31.26 -16.74 -5.27
CA GLN A 39 31.27 -16.29 -3.87
C GLN A 39 30.93 -14.80 -3.74
N VAL A 40 31.59 -13.95 -4.54
CA VAL A 40 31.31 -12.50 -4.56
C VAL A 40 29.87 -12.21 -4.99
N SER A 41 29.35 -12.96 -5.96
CA SER A 41 27.96 -12.84 -6.39
C SER A 41 27.01 -13.24 -5.27
N LYS A 42 27.23 -14.36 -4.57
CA LYS A 42 26.37 -14.79 -3.45
C LYS A 42 26.30 -13.76 -2.34
N GLU A 43 27.44 -13.20 -1.93
CA GLU A 43 27.45 -12.15 -0.90
C GLU A 43 26.65 -10.92 -1.34
N ARG A 44 26.87 -10.44 -2.57
CA ARG A 44 26.13 -9.29 -3.10
C ARG A 44 24.63 -9.55 -3.22
N LEU A 45 24.27 -10.73 -3.71
CA LEU A 45 22.88 -11.12 -3.90
C LEU A 45 22.18 -11.36 -2.56
N SER A 46 22.85 -11.97 -1.57
CA SER A 46 22.33 -12.10 -0.22
C SER A 46 22.10 -10.74 0.44
N ASN A 47 23.03 -9.80 0.30
CA ASN A 47 22.86 -8.45 0.86
C ASN A 47 21.69 -7.72 0.19
N ALA A 48 21.60 -7.76 -1.14
CA ALA A 48 20.48 -7.18 -1.87
C ALA A 48 19.14 -7.84 -1.48
N CYS A 49 19.13 -9.15 -1.26
CA CYS A 49 17.94 -9.87 -0.78
C CYS A 49 17.48 -9.38 0.58
N LEU A 50 18.41 -9.27 1.53
CA LEU A 50 18.11 -8.84 2.89
C LEU A 50 17.57 -7.40 2.90
N GLU A 51 18.10 -6.53 2.04
CA GLU A 51 17.55 -5.19 1.84
C GLU A 51 16.10 -5.25 1.34
N ILE A 52 15.80 -6.07 0.33
CA ILE A 52 14.44 -6.20 -0.21
C ILE A 52 13.48 -6.80 0.83
N SER A 53 13.90 -7.84 1.55
CA SER A 53 13.13 -8.47 2.63
C SER A 53 12.85 -7.48 3.77
N ASN A 54 13.84 -6.67 4.15
CA ASN A 54 13.65 -5.60 5.12
C ASN A 54 12.66 -4.55 4.64
N VAL A 55 12.75 -4.12 3.37
CA VAL A 55 11.79 -3.18 2.77
C VAL A 55 10.38 -3.76 2.79
N GLN A 56 10.22 -5.04 2.47
CA GLN A 56 8.92 -5.70 2.53
C GLN A 56 8.36 -5.73 3.97
N ASN A 57 9.15 -6.12 4.95
CA ASN A 57 8.71 -6.16 6.36
C ASN A 57 8.33 -4.77 6.86
N LEU A 58 9.11 -3.74 6.50
CA LEU A 58 8.80 -2.34 6.80
C LEU A 58 7.48 -1.90 6.14
N LEU A 59 7.26 -2.26 4.87
CA LEU A 59 6.01 -1.94 4.17
C LEU A 59 4.80 -2.59 4.83
N LEU A 60 4.91 -3.86 5.24
CA LEU A 60 3.85 -4.57 5.95
C LEU A 60 3.53 -3.93 7.30
N ASP A 61 4.56 -3.63 8.09
CA ASP A 61 4.39 -2.96 9.40
C ASP A 61 3.76 -1.56 9.23
N THR A 62 4.18 -0.82 8.21
CA THR A 62 3.60 0.49 7.88
C THR A 62 2.13 0.38 7.52
N VAL A 63 1.75 -0.62 6.72
CA VAL A 63 0.35 -0.85 6.32
C VAL A 63 -0.52 -1.24 7.52
N HIS A 64 -0.05 -2.15 8.38
CA HIS A 64 -0.76 -2.52 9.60
C HIS A 64 -0.91 -1.34 10.56
N THR A 65 0.17 -0.58 10.77
CA THR A 65 0.16 0.63 11.61
C THR A 65 -0.80 1.68 11.05
N ALA A 66 -0.82 1.89 9.73
CA ALA A 66 -1.74 2.82 9.09
C ALA A 66 -3.20 2.41 9.29
N GLN A 67 -3.51 1.11 9.15
CA GLN A 67 -4.84 0.56 9.40
C GLN A 67 -5.30 0.81 10.84
N GLU A 68 -4.48 0.47 11.83
CA GLU A 68 -4.82 0.65 13.26
C GLU A 68 -5.02 2.14 13.59
N ASN A 69 -4.12 3.00 13.11
CA ASN A 69 -4.21 4.44 13.34
C ASN A 69 -5.45 5.05 12.69
N LEU A 70 -5.80 4.65 11.47
CA LEU A 70 -6.99 5.11 10.78
C LEU A 70 -8.26 4.69 11.52
N PHE A 71 -8.32 3.42 11.95
CA PHE A 71 -9.43 2.88 12.72
C PHE A 71 -9.67 3.67 14.01
N LYS A 72 -8.61 3.81 14.81
CA LYS A 72 -8.66 4.52 16.08
C LYS A 72 -9.05 5.98 15.90
N THR A 73 -8.46 6.66 14.91
CA THR A 73 -8.71 8.07 14.65
C THR A 73 -10.16 8.32 14.22
N LEU A 74 -10.68 7.52 13.29
CA LEU A 74 -12.04 7.69 12.80
C LEU A 74 -13.10 7.34 13.85
N SER A 75 -12.86 6.30 14.66
CA SER A 75 -13.72 5.99 15.81
C SER A 75 -13.73 7.12 16.86
N ILE A 76 -12.57 7.73 17.15
CA ILE A 76 -12.48 8.86 18.08
C ILE A 76 -13.24 10.06 17.51
N ILE A 77 -13.04 10.42 16.24
CA ILE A 77 -13.72 11.54 15.60
C ILE A 77 -15.24 11.34 15.65
N LEU A 78 -15.74 10.15 15.30
CA LEU A 78 -17.16 9.83 15.37
C LEU A 78 -17.70 9.96 16.80
N THR A 79 -16.96 9.48 17.80
CA THR A 79 -17.35 9.59 19.21
C THR A 79 -17.41 11.05 19.66
N VAL A 80 -16.42 11.86 19.26
CA VAL A 80 -16.37 13.30 19.54
C VAL A 80 -17.52 14.04 18.87
N LEU A 81 -17.82 13.74 17.61
CA LEU A 81 -18.95 14.34 16.90
C LEU A 81 -20.29 13.97 17.54
N LYS A 82 -20.53 12.68 17.82
CA LYS A 82 -21.72 12.19 18.52
C LYS A 82 -21.92 12.94 19.84
N THR A 83 -20.89 12.93 20.68
CA THR A 83 -20.92 13.54 22.01
C THR A 83 -21.06 15.06 21.92
N GLY A 84 -20.36 15.69 20.99
CA GLY A 84 -20.40 17.13 20.76
C GLY A 84 -21.79 17.61 20.34
N ILE A 85 -22.41 16.95 19.37
CA ILE A 85 -23.76 17.30 18.90
C ILE A 85 -24.78 17.12 20.02
N VAL A 86 -24.74 15.99 20.73
CA VAL A 86 -25.64 15.74 21.88
C VAL A 86 -25.43 16.79 22.97
N PHE A 87 -24.17 17.14 23.28
CA PHE A 87 -23.83 18.19 24.22
C PHE A 87 -24.41 19.55 23.81
N PHE A 88 -24.22 19.97 22.56
CA PHE A 88 -24.74 21.25 22.07
C PHE A 88 -26.27 21.27 22.12
N LEU A 89 -26.94 20.22 21.67
CA LEU A 89 -28.41 20.16 21.70
C LEU A 89 -28.96 20.19 23.13
N ASN A 90 -28.33 19.47 24.06
CA ASN A 90 -28.71 19.53 25.47
C ASN A 90 -28.42 20.90 26.10
N MET A 91 -27.31 21.53 25.73
CA MET A 91 -27.00 22.90 26.14
C MET A 91 -28.09 23.87 25.67
N TYR A 92 -28.43 23.85 24.38
CA TYR A 92 -29.47 24.70 23.82
C TYR A 92 -30.83 24.41 24.45
N ARG A 93 -31.22 23.15 24.66
CA ARG A 93 -32.46 22.79 25.36
C ARG A 93 -32.54 23.43 26.74
N SER A 94 -31.46 23.34 27.53
CA SER A 94 -31.36 23.97 28.85
C SER A 94 -31.45 25.50 28.78
N THR A 95 -30.73 26.11 27.83
CA THR A 95 -30.74 27.56 27.60
C THR A 95 -32.12 28.06 27.17
N PHE A 96 -32.79 27.38 26.23
CA PHE A 96 -34.13 27.71 25.78
C PHE A 96 -35.16 27.57 26.92
N ARG A 97 -35.05 26.53 27.76
CA ARG A 97 -35.90 26.38 28.95
C ARG A 97 -35.78 27.58 29.88
N CYS A 98 -34.55 28.03 30.13
CA CYS A 98 -34.29 29.21 30.96
C CYS A 98 -34.90 30.48 30.35
N PHE A 99 -34.64 30.73 29.05
CA PHE A 99 -35.17 31.91 28.37
C PHE A 99 -36.70 31.92 28.29
N LEU A 100 -37.32 30.78 28.00
CA LEU A 100 -38.78 30.70 27.92
C LEU A 100 -39.43 30.88 29.28
N THR A 101 -38.88 30.28 30.34
CA THR A 101 -39.35 30.48 31.72
C THR A 101 -39.25 31.95 32.13
N LEU A 102 -38.12 32.60 31.84
CA LEU A 102 -37.93 34.03 32.11
C LEU A 102 -38.93 34.89 31.33
N ALA A 103 -39.15 34.60 30.05
CA ALA A 103 -40.09 35.34 29.22
C ALA A 103 -41.54 35.20 29.73
N VAL A 104 -41.97 33.98 30.06
CA VAL A 104 -43.33 33.73 30.56
C VAL A 104 -43.53 34.38 31.94
N HIS A 105 -42.58 34.24 32.87
CA HIS A 105 -42.67 34.91 34.19
C HIS A 105 -42.65 36.44 34.08
N SER A 106 -41.80 37.00 33.20
CA SER A 106 -41.79 38.43 32.93
C SER A 106 -43.16 38.91 32.44
N LEU A 107 -43.80 38.17 31.53
CA LEU A 107 -45.09 38.54 30.97
C LEU A 107 -46.22 38.37 31.99
N PHE A 108 -46.19 37.30 32.79
CA PHE A 108 -47.18 37.04 33.83
C PHE A 108 -47.18 38.12 34.93
N SER A 109 -45.99 38.56 35.37
CA SER A 109 -45.86 39.60 36.40
C SER A 109 -46.42 40.96 35.93
N VAL A 110 -46.28 41.28 34.64
CA VAL A 110 -46.90 42.47 34.02
C VAL A 110 -48.44 42.33 33.97
N LEU A 111 -48.94 41.14 33.67
CA LEU A 111 -50.39 40.87 33.58
C LEU A 111 -51.08 40.89 34.95
N THR A 112 -50.44 40.40 36.01
CA THR A 112 -51.02 40.38 37.38
C THR A 112 -50.75 41.65 38.18
N GLY A 113 -49.73 42.44 37.82
CA GLY A 113 -49.29 43.61 38.58
C GLY A 113 -50.05 44.91 38.31
N ILE A 114 -50.88 44.99 37.27
CA ILE A 114 -51.49 46.27 36.85
C ILE A 114 -52.95 46.10 36.43
N ALA A 115 -53.88 46.13 37.38
CA ALA A 115 -55.31 45.99 37.11
C ALA A 115 -55.99 47.20 36.40
N ALA A 116 -55.26 48.18 35.85
CA ALA A 116 -55.89 49.43 35.39
C ALA A 116 -55.51 49.98 33.99
N PRO A 117 -54.32 49.76 33.38
CA PRO A 117 -54.04 50.15 32.00
C PRO A 117 -53.64 48.98 31.09
N LEU A 118 -54.20 47.79 31.32
CA LEU A 118 -53.88 46.57 30.59
C LEU A 118 -54.34 46.59 29.11
N GLN A 119 -55.41 47.32 28.79
CA GLN A 119 -55.98 47.33 27.43
C GLN A 119 -55.09 48.05 26.41
N ASN A 120 -54.36 49.10 26.81
CA ASN A 120 -53.44 49.80 25.89
C ASN A 120 -52.17 48.98 25.66
N ALA A 121 -51.59 48.36 26.69
CA ALA A 121 -50.43 47.50 26.53
C ALA A 121 -50.74 46.22 25.74
N ALA A 122 -51.92 45.62 25.93
CA ALA A 122 -52.39 44.49 25.15
C ALA A 122 -52.69 44.85 23.69
N GLN A 123 -53.11 46.09 23.39
CA GLN A 123 -53.27 46.58 22.03
C GLN A 123 -51.92 46.89 21.35
N THR A 124 -50.94 47.42 22.07
CA THR A 124 -49.60 47.70 21.50
C THR A 124 -48.80 46.41 21.27
N LEU A 125 -48.84 45.47 22.22
CA LEU A 125 -48.25 44.15 22.05
C LEU A 125 -49.04 43.32 21.03
N GLY A 126 -50.38 43.41 21.06
CA GLY A 126 -51.27 42.81 20.07
C GLY A 126 -51.04 43.37 18.67
N GLY A 127 -50.70 44.65 18.51
CA GLY A 127 -50.36 45.25 17.21
C GLY A 127 -48.96 44.89 16.71
N PHE A 128 -48.03 44.58 17.62
CA PHE A 128 -46.68 44.12 17.27
C PHE A 128 -46.67 42.65 16.80
N PHE A 129 -47.63 41.85 17.28
CA PHE A 129 -47.65 40.40 17.07
C PHE A 129 -48.83 39.93 16.20
N SER A 130 -49.98 40.61 16.19
CA SER A 130 -51.20 40.18 15.49
C SER A 130 -51.53 41.10 14.33
N GLY A 131 -51.17 40.69 13.12
CA GLY A 131 -51.71 41.27 11.87
C GLY A 131 -53.17 40.88 11.60
N SER A 132 -54.03 40.66 12.60
CA SER A 132 -55.40 40.17 12.37
C SER A 132 -56.41 40.55 13.47
N ASN A 133 -57.58 41.04 13.01
CA ASN A 133 -58.75 41.46 13.79
C ASN A 133 -59.54 40.27 14.38
N LYS A 134 -59.06 39.65 15.47
CA LYS A 134 -59.81 38.62 16.23
C LYS A 134 -60.05 39.04 17.69
N PRO A 135 -61.15 38.55 18.33
CA PRO A 135 -61.60 39.03 19.62
C PRO A 135 -60.59 38.68 20.73
N THR A 136 -60.56 39.55 21.75
CA THR A 136 -59.68 39.57 22.92
C THR A 136 -59.17 38.19 23.33
N VAL A 137 -57.93 37.88 22.95
CA VAL A 137 -57.22 36.63 23.30
C VAL A 137 -56.94 36.63 24.80
N ASN A 138 -57.29 35.55 25.50
CA ASN A 138 -56.91 35.35 26.89
C ASN A 138 -55.44 34.92 26.96
N TRP A 139 -54.53 35.90 27.01
CA TRP A 139 -53.09 35.70 26.96
C TRP A 139 -52.56 34.73 28.02
N THR A 140 -53.21 34.66 29.18
CA THR A 140 -52.86 33.73 30.25
C THR A 140 -52.99 32.27 29.83
N ASP A 141 -54.06 31.92 29.10
CA ASP A 141 -54.31 30.54 28.66
C ASP A 141 -53.37 30.15 27.52
N GLU A 142 -53.11 31.06 26.58
CA GLU A 142 -52.15 30.82 25.49
C GLU A 142 -50.71 30.69 25.99
N LEU A 143 -50.28 31.52 26.95
CA LEU A 143 -48.94 31.39 27.55
C LEU A 143 -48.79 30.07 28.30
N LYS A 144 -49.84 29.63 28.99
CA LYS A 144 -49.84 28.35 29.70
C LYS A 144 -49.80 27.16 28.72
N LYS A 145 -50.48 27.27 27.58
CA LYS A 145 -50.44 26.29 26.49
C LYS A 145 -49.03 26.21 25.86
N VAL A 146 -48.43 27.35 25.56
CA VAL A 146 -47.04 27.42 25.05
C VAL A 146 -46.05 26.82 26.05
N GLN A 147 -46.20 27.14 27.34
CA GLN A 147 -45.31 26.60 28.37
C GLN A 147 -45.44 25.08 28.49
N THR A 148 -46.67 24.54 28.52
CA THR A 148 -46.89 23.09 28.62
C THR A 148 -46.46 22.32 27.37
N GLN A 149 -46.68 22.87 26.17
CA GLN A 149 -46.18 22.27 24.92
C GLN A 149 -44.66 22.24 24.88
N MET A 150 -44.01 23.33 25.32
CA MET A 150 -42.55 23.37 25.35
C MET A 150 -41.98 22.45 26.43
N ASP A 151 -42.58 22.40 27.63
CA ASP A 151 -42.12 21.50 28.69
C ASP A 151 -42.17 20.04 28.24
N HIS A 152 -43.24 19.63 27.54
CA HIS A 152 -43.35 18.27 26.99
C HIS A 152 -42.26 17.98 25.95
N TRP A 153 -42.04 18.89 24.99
CA TRP A 153 -40.97 18.79 24.00
C TRP A 153 -39.57 18.76 24.65
N MET A 154 -39.41 19.48 25.76
CA MET A 154 -38.18 19.59 26.55
C MET A 154 -38.03 18.51 27.62
N GLU A 155 -38.92 17.52 27.71
CA GLU A 155 -38.78 16.38 28.64
C GLU A 155 -38.50 15.07 27.90
N ASP A 156 -38.98 14.91 26.66
CA ASP A 156 -38.75 13.70 25.86
C ASP A 156 -37.30 13.62 25.32
N ASP A 157 -36.61 12.49 25.46
CA ASP A 157 -35.21 12.29 25.01
C ASP A 157 -35.13 11.84 23.53
N TRP A 158 -36.13 12.22 22.75
CA TRP A 158 -36.22 11.90 21.34
C TRP A 158 -34.97 12.36 20.57
N VAL A 159 -34.32 13.45 21.01
CA VAL A 159 -33.07 13.98 20.43
C VAL A 159 -31.89 13.04 20.66
N GLY A 160 -31.72 12.52 21.88
CA GLY A 160 -30.65 11.57 22.19
C GLY A 160 -30.80 10.29 21.38
N HIS A 161 -32.03 9.77 21.27
CA HIS A 161 -32.31 8.57 20.48
C HIS A 161 -32.15 8.79 18.96
N LEU A 162 -32.55 9.96 18.45
CA LEU A 162 -32.42 10.32 17.04
C LEU A 162 -30.95 10.36 16.59
N ILE A 163 -30.06 10.82 17.47
CA ILE A 163 -28.65 11.08 17.14
C ILE A 163 -27.77 9.89 17.47
N SER A 164 -28.04 9.17 18.55
CA SER A 164 -27.18 8.05 18.95
C SER A 164 -27.18 6.91 17.92
N LYS A 165 -28.37 6.48 17.47
CA LYS A 165 -28.53 5.33 16.58
C LYS A 165 -27.74 5.44 15.26
N PRO A 166 -27.89 6.49 14.43
CA PRO A 166 -27.16 6.57 13.17
C PRO A 166 -25.64 6.67 13.38
N PHE A 167 -25.18 7.33 14.44
CA PHE A 167 -23.74 7.36 14.77
C PHE A 167 -23.22 5.99 15.21
N ASP A 168 -24.01 5.23 15.98
CA ASP A 168 -23.67 3.86 16.39
C ASP A 168 -23.66 2.91 15.18
N ASP A 169 -24.61 3.06 14.25
CA ASP A 169 -24.66 2.29 13.00
C ASP A 169 -23.43 2.58 12.12
N ILE A 170 -23.04 3.85 11.98
CA ILE A 170 -21.81 4.25 11.26
C ILE A 170 -20.57 3.67 11.96
N GLN A 171 -20.50 3.74 13.29
CA GLN A 171 -19.39 3.18 14.06
C GLN A 171 -19.32 1.66 13.95
N HIS A 172 -20.46 0.98 13.87
CA HIS A 172 -20.51 -0.45 13.64
C HIS A 172 -20.04 -0.83 12.23
N GLN A 173 -20.51 -0.11 11.20
CA GLN A 173 -20.04 -0.30 9.82
C GLN A 173 -18.53 -0.04 9.69
N LEU A 174 -18.03 0.98 10.40
CA LEU A 174 -16.61 1.27 10.51
C LEU A 174 -15.83 0.04 11.01
N ASN A 175 -16.24 -0.49 12.16
CA ASN A 175 -15.61 -1.64 12.78
C ASN A 175 -15.65 -2.87 11.87
N GLN A 176 -16.77 -3.13 11.19
CA GLN A 176 -16.91 -4.29 10.33
C GLN A 176 -16.07 -4.19 9.06
N SER A 177 -16.10 -3.04 8.37
CA SER A 177 -15.42 -2.88 7.08
C SER A 177 -13.90 -2.85 7.25
N LEU A 178 -13.39 -2.13 8.26
CA LEU A 178 -11.95 -2.04 8.51
C LEU A 178 -11.33 -3.29 9.15
N SER A 179 -12.11 -4.10 9.89
CA SER A 179 -11.63 -5.39 10.41
C SER A 179 -11.69 -6.51 9.36
N ALA A 180 -12.60 -6.41 8.40
CA ALA A 180 -12.66 -7.33 7.26
C ALA A 180 -11.52 -7.09 6.26
N TRP A 181 -11.05 -5.84 6.15
CA TRP A 181 -9.95 -5.49 5.28
C TRP A 181 -8.63 -6.12 5.76
N LYS A 182 -7.96 -6.81 4.83
CA LYS A 182 -6.62 -7.34 5.00
C LYS A 182 -5.81 -6.97 3.77
N PRO A 183 -4.53 -6.60 3.92
CA PRO A 183 -3.67 -6.33 2.77
C PRO A 183 -3.56 -7.57 1.88
N SER A 184 -3.33 -7.34 0.58
CA SER A 184 -3.14 -8.38 -0.41
C SER A 184 -2.04 -9.38 -0.01
N VAL A 185 -2.18 -10.63 -0.48
CA VAL A 185 -1.32 -11.77 -0.08
C VAL A 185 0.14 -11.39 -0.21
N GLN A 186 0.85 -11.48 0.92
CA GLN A 186 2.26 -11.15 1.06
C GLN A 186 3.12 -12.01 0.12
N PRO A 187 4.05 -11.41 -0.65
CA PRO A 187 5.05 -12.19 -1.37
C PRO A 187 6.02 -12.84 -0.36
N ASP A 188 6.17 -14.16 -0.35
CA ASP A 188 7.13 -14.85 0.53
C ASP A 188 8.53 -14.75 -0.09
N PHE A 189 9.19 -13.60 0.11
CA PHE A 189 10.58 -13.42 -0.28
C PHE A 189 11.48 -14.26 0.61
N ARG A 190 11.81 -15.45 0.15
CA ARG A 190 12.78 -16.32 0.79
C ARG A 190 14.12 -16.15 0.08
N CYS A 191 15.10 -15.64 0.82
CA CYS A 191 16.48 -15.53 0.35
C CYS A 191 17.15 -16.91 0.25
N ASP A 192 16.73 -17.71 -0.73
CA ASP A 192 17.34 -19.00 -1.02
C ASP A 192 18.39 -18.86 -2.13
N MET A 193 19.66 -19.08 -1.76
CA MET A 193 20.79 -19.04 -2.70
C MET A 193 21.14 -20.43 -3.24
N SER A 194 20.36 -21.46 -2.88
CA SER A 194 20.60 -22.86 -3.26
C SER A 194 20.66 -23.07 -4.78
N GLU A 195 19.91 -22.28 -5.55
CA GLU A 195 19.91 -22.36 -7.01
C GLU A 195 21.27 -21.95 -7.60
N ILE A 196 21.96 -21.00 -6.99
CA ILE A 196 23.31 -20.58 -7.40
C ILE A 196 24.33 -21.68 -7.08
N ASP A 197 24.21 -22.34 -5.93
CA ASP A 197 25.05 -23.49 -5.57
C ASP A 197 24.89 -24.62 -6.60
N PHE A 198 23.65 -24.95 -6.97
CA PHE A 198 23.35 -25.97 -7.97
C PHE A 198 23.94 -25.62 -9.35
N LEU A 199 23.80 -24.37 -9.80
CA LEU A 199 24.37 -23.92 -11.07
C LEU A 199 25.90 -23.95 -11.06
N GLN A 200 26.52 -23.56 -9.95
CA GLN A 200 27.97 -23.62 -9.77
C GLN A 200 28.47 -25.06 -9.82
N GLU A 201 27.80 -25.99 -9.15
CA GLU A 201 28.17 -27.41 -9.15
C GLU A 201 28.08 -28.00 -10.56
N LYS A 202 26.99 -27.71 -11.28
CA LYS A 202 26.79 -28.17 -12.66
C LYS A 202 27.83 -27.59 -13.62
N ALA A 203 28.21 -26.32 -13.45
CA ALA A 203 29.27 -25.69 -14.25
C ALA A 203 30.63 -26.32 -13.96
N ASN A 204 30.98 -26.48 -12.69
CA ASN A 204 32.23 -27.12 -12.27
C ASN A 204 32.34 -28.55 -12.81
N TYR A 205 31.28 -29.34 -12.67
CA TYR A 205 31.22 -30.71 -13.20
C TYR A 205 31.52 -30.77 -14.70
N ARG A 206 30.89 -29.89 -15.49
CA ARG A 206 31.13 -29.82 -16.94
C ARG A 206 32.56 -29.43 -17.29
N ILE A 207 33.15 -28.48 -16.55
CA ILE A 207 34.54 -28.05 -16.76
C ILE A 207 35.51 -29.17 -16.41
N TYR A 208 35.29 -29.91 -15.32
CA TYR A 208 36.12 -31.05 -14.94
C TYR A 208 36.13 -32.15 -16.01
N ILE A 209 34.99 -32.46 -16.62
CA ILE A 209 34.91 -33.43 -17.73
C ILE A 209 35.76 -32.94 -18.92
N LEU A 210 35.59 -31.69 -19.34
CA LEU A 210 36.33 -31.12 -20.46
C LEU A 210 37.85 -31.11 -20.19
N LEU A 211 38.24 -30.76 -18.96
CA LEU A 211 39.63 -30.77 -18.55
C LEU A 211 40.21 -32.19 -18.58
N GLY A 212 39.46 -33.19 -18.10
CA GLY A 212 39.84 -34.60 -18.21
C GLY A 212 40.08 -35.03 -19.66
N VAL A 213 39.16 -34.72 -20.57
CA VAL A 213 39.30 -35.03 -22.01
C VAL A 213 40.54 -34.36 -22.61
N LEU A 214 40.78 -33.08 -22.33
CA LEU A 214 41.95 -32.35 -22.83
C LEU A 214 43.27 -32.94 -22.32
N VAL A 215 43.33 -33.32 -21.03
CA VAL A 215 44.51 -33.98 -20.44
C VAL A 215 44.74 -35.35 -21.07
N THR A 216 43.68 -36.15 -21.27
CA THR A 216 43.80 -37.46 -21.96
C THR A 216 44.30 -37.31 -23.38
N ILE A 217 43.78 -36.35 -24.15
CA ILE A 217 44.25 -36.04 -25.51
C ILE A 217 45.72 -35.63 -25.48
N TRP A 218 46.12 -34.77 -24.54
CA TRP A 218 47.51 -34.32 -24.40
C TRP A 218 48.47 -35.48 -24.13
N ILE A 219 48.11 -36.40 -23.24
CA ILE A 219 48.90 -37.62 -22.94
C ILE A 219 49.01 -38.50 -24.19
N ILE A 220 47.91 -38.72 -24.93
CA ILE A 220 47.92 -39.52 -26.17
C ILE A 220 48.85 -38.89 -27.22
N PHE A 221 48.84 -37.57 -27.38
CA PHE A 221 49.74 -36.88 -28.30
C PHE A 221 51.22 -37.02 -27.93
N ILE A 222 51.55 -36.98 -26.63
CA ILE A 222 52.91 -37.22 -26.16
C ILE A 222 53.34 -38.65 -26.46
N ILE A 223 52.52 -39.65 -26.13
CA ILE A 223 52.82 -41.08 -26.40
C ILE A 223 52.99 -41.33 -27.90
N TYR A 224 52.09 -40.78 -28.74
CA TYR A 224 52.21 -40.88 -30.19
C TYR A 224 53.48 -40.20 -30.71
N GLY A 225 53.85 -39.04 -30.16
CA GLY A 225 55.09 -38.35 -30.46
C GLY A 225 56.32 -39.23 -30.18
N LEU A 226 56.38 -39.82 -28.98
CA LEU A 226 57.44 -40.75 -28.57
C LEU A 226 57.51 -41.97 -29.48
N TYR A 227 56.37 -42.58 -29.79
CA TYR A 227 56.28 -43.73 -30.70
C TYR A 227 56.74 -43.38 -32.12
N SER A 228 56.35 -42.20 -32.63
CA SER A 228 56.75 -41.75 -33.98
C SER A 228 58.26 -41.53 -34.11
N ILE A 229 58.92 -41.06 -33.05
CA ILE A 229 60.39 -40.89 -33.01
C ILE A 229 61.08 -42.26 -33.03
N GLN A 230 60.57 -43.23 -32.26
CA GLN A 230 61.09 -44.59 -32.27
C GLN A 230 60.93 -45.26 -33.64
N LYS A 231 59.75 -45.14 -34.25
CA LYS A 231 59.45 -45.76 -35.56
C LYS A 231 60.26 -45.14 -36.70
N ASN A 232 60.38 -43.82 -36.76
CA ASN A 232 61.12 -43.13 -37.82
C ASN A 232 62.63 -43.40 -37.80
N ARG A 233 63.20 -43.89 -36.68
CA ARG A 233 64.59 -44.38 -36.64
C ARG A 233 64.73 -45.86 -36.98
N ALA A 234 63.69 -46.67 -36.79
CA ALA A 234 63.69 -48.08 -37.17
C ALA A 234 63.57 -48.27 -38.70
N ASP A 235 62.89 -47.36 -39.38
CA ASP A 235 62.78 -47.33 -40.85
C ASP A 235 63.83 -46.36 -41.46
N LEU A 236 64.86 -46.90 -42.14
CA LEU A 236 65.70 -46.13 -43.10
C LEU A 236 64.84 -45.72 -44.32
N PRO A 237 65.15 -44.63 -45.05
CA PRO A 237 64.13 -43.78 -45.66
C PRO A 237 63.53 -44.41 -46.91
N GLU A 238 62.28 -44.89 -46.83
CA GLU A 238 61.41 -44.98 -48.00
C GLU A 238 60.43 -43.80 -48.02
N LYS A 239 60.65 -42.93 -49.01
CA LYS A 239 59.95 -41.68 -49.24
C LYS A 239 58.50 -41.95 -49.66
N ARG A 240 57.53 -41.98 -48.72
CA ARG A 240 56.10 -41.97 -49.08
C ARG A 240 55.50 -40.56 -49.05
N PRO A 241 54.80 -40.12 -50.11
CA PRO A 241 54.30 -38.77 -50.22
C PRO A 241 53.00 -38.56 -49.42
N ASN A 242 53.01 -37.44 -48.71
CA ASN A 242 51.94 -36.48 -48.48
C ASN A 242 50.48 -37.00 -48.52
N ARG A 243 49.92 -37.34 -47.36
CA ARG A 243 48.46 -37.53 -47.20
C ARG A 243 47.86 -36.79 -46.00
N ASN A 244 48.47 -35.70 -45.54
CA ASN A 244 48.05 -35.03 -44.30
C ASN A 244 47.95 -33.49 -44.41
N ASN A 245 47.56 -32.95 -45.57
CA ASN A 245 47.31 -31.50 -45.69
C ASN A 245 46.26 -30.99 -44.69
N LEU A 246 45.27 -31.81 -44.32
CA LEU A 246 44.28 -31.48 -43.29
C LEU A 246 44.89 -31.40 -41.87
N LEU A 247 45.80 -32.32 -41.54
CA LEU A 247 46.52 -32.35 -40.26
C LEU A 247 47.55 -31.23 -40.15
N ILE A 248 48.16 -30.83 -41.27
CA ILE A 248 49.05 -29.66 -41.36
C ILE A 248 48.24 -28.36 -41.17
N PHE A 249 47.05 -28.26 -41.79
CA PHE A 249 46.17 -27.10 -41.62
C PHE A 249 45.58 -26.99 -40.21
N MET A 250 45.17 -28.11 -39.60
CA MET A 250 44.72 -28.15 -38.20
C MET A 250 45.85 -27.94 -37.18
N SER A 251 47.12 -28.12 -37.58
CA SER A 251 48.27 -27.83 -36.73
C SER A 251 48.67 -26.35 -36.69
N HIS A 252 47.98 -25.49 -37.46
CA HIS A 252 48.24 -24.06 -37.44
C HIS A 252 47.68 -23.46 -36.13
N PRO A 253 48.55 -22.90 -35.26
CA PRO A 253 48.16 -22.47 -33.92
C PRO A 253 47.04 -21.42 -33.89
N GLY A 254 46.91 -20.61 -34.96
CA GLY A 254 45.84 -19.62 -35.09
C GLY A 254 44.44 -20.23 -35.22
N VAL A 255 44.28 -21.33 -35.96
CA VAL A 255 42.96 -21.94 -36.19
C VAL A 255 42.45 -22.62 -34.91
N VAL A 256 43.33 -23.30 -34.17
CA VAL A 256 43.01 -23.90 -32.87
C VAL A 256 42.66 -22.82 -31.84
N TYR A 257 43.41 -21.72 -31.82
CA TYR A 257 43.15 -20.60 -30.93
C TYR A 257 41.77 -19.96 -31.18
N CYS A 258 41.42 -19.69 -32.45
CA CYS A 258 40.12 -19.08 -32.79
C CYS A 258 38.93 -19.97 -32.43
N LEU A 259 39.04 -21.29 -32.64
CA LEU A 259 37.96 -22.23 -32.34
C LEU A 259 37.70 -22.31 -30.82
N VAL A 260 38.77 -22.25 -30.04
CA VAL A 260 38.72 -22.27 -28.58
C VAL A 260 38.14 -20.97 -28.03
N VAL A 261 38.65 -19.82 -28.49
CA VAL A 261 38.16 -18.51 -28.04
C VAL A 261 36.68 -18.35 -28.40
N GLY A 262 36.27 -18.84 -29.57
CA GLY A 262 34.86 -18.89 -29.97
C GLY A 262 33.99 -19.75 -29.06
N LEU A 263 34.43 -20.98 -28.74
CA LEU A 263 33.72 -21.87 -27.81
C LEU A 263 33.63 -21.30 -26.39
N LEU A 264 34.74 -20.73 -25.88
CA LEU A 264 34.77 -20.06 -24.58
C LEU A 264 33.84 -18.85 -24.54
N GLY A 265 33.78 -18.06 -25.62
CA GLY A 265 32.87 -16.92 -25.74
C GLY A 265 31.40 -17.33 -25.68
N VAL A 266 31.01 -18.38 -26.40
CA VAL A 266 29.62 -18.89 -26.38
C VAL A 266 29.24 -19.44 -25.01
N ILE A 267 30.16 -20.14 -24.32
CA ILE A 267 29.92 -20.65 -22.97
C ILE A 267 29.74 -19.50 -21.98
N LEU A 268 30.57 -18.45 -22.09
CA LEU A 268 30.49 -17.28 -21.22
C LEU A 268 29.18 -16.51 -21.39
N LEU A 269 28.71 -16.33 -22.63
CA LEU A 269 27.44 -15.65 -22.92
C LEU A 269 26.23 -16.39 -22.34
N ASN A 270 26.17 -17.72 -22.50
CA ASN A 270 25.08 -18.52 -21.93
C ASN A 270 25.06 -18.52 -20.39
N LEU A 271 26.24 -18.44 -19.75
CA LEU A 271 26.34 -18.32 -18.30
C LEU A 271 25.86 -16.96 -17.81
N LEU A 272 26.23 -15.87 -18.50
CA LEU A 272 25.83 -14.52 -18.12
C LEU A 272 24.31 -14.30 -18.22
N ASP A 273 23.65 -14.86 -19.23
CA ASP A 273 22.19 -14.75 -19.37
C ASP A 273 21.44 -15.48 -18.24
N SER A 274 21.99 -16.58 -17.71
CA SER A 274 21.37 -17.33 -16.61
C SER A 274 21.38 -16.58 -15.28
N PHE A 275 22.41 -15.76 -15.01
CA PHE A 275 22.49 -14.97 -13.77
C PHE A 275 21.51 -13.79 -13.74
N ARG A 276 21.02 -13.31 -14.89
CA ARG A 276 20.13 -12.14 -14.99
C ARG A 276 18.74 -12.39 -14.40
N PHE A 277 18.28 -13.64 -14.34
CA PHE A 277 16.88 -13.97 -13.99
C PHE A 277 16.59 -14.06 -12.48
N ILE A 278 17.61 -14.20 -11.64
CA ILE A 278 17.46 -14.61 -10.23
C ILE A 278 16.68 -13.58 -9.37
N TRP A 279 16.66 -12.28 -9.74
CA TRP A 279 16.02 -11.21 -8.94
C TRP A 279 14.84 -10.52 -9.63
N ILE A 280 14.65 -10.80 -10.93
CA ILE A 280 13.66 -10.06 -11.72
C ILE A 280 12.25 -10.46 -11.31
N GLN A 281 12.00 -11.73 -10.99
CA GLN A 281 10.68 -12.21 -10.63
C GLN A 281 10.22 -11.63 -9.28
N ASP A 282 11.02 -11.86 -8.26
CA ASP A 282 10.90 -11.30 -6.91
C ASP A 282 10.53 -9.80 -6.92
N VAL A 283 11.35 -8.95 -7.55
CA VAL A 283 11.08 -7.50 -7.62
C VAL A 283 9.78 -7.18 -8.35
N GLN A 284 9.36 -7.98 -9.33
CA GLN A 284 8.07 -7.81 -10.01
C GLN A 284 6.91 -8.19 -9.09
N GLU A 285 7.03 -9.27 -8.32
CA GLU A 285 6.03 -9.66 -7.32
C GLU A 285 5.83 -8.54 -6.29
N LEU A 286 6.92 -7.97 -5.75
CA LEU A 286 6.82 -6.82 -4.84
C LEU A 286 6.13 -5.61 -5.49
N LYS A 287 6.46 -5.28 -6.75
CA LYS A 287 5.78 -4.18 -7.48
C LYS A 287 4.29 -4.43 -7.65
N THR A 288 3.90 -5.65 -8.02
CA THR A 288 2.49 -6.01 -8.16
C THR A 288 1.76 -5.95 -6.82
N TRP A 289 2.40 -6.40 -5.75
CA TRP A 289 1.84 -6.32 -4.40
C TRP A 289 1.66 -4.87 -3.93
N VAL A 290 2.65 -3.98 -4.17
CA VAL A 290 2.53 -2.55 -3.86
C VAL A 290 1.34 -1.94 -4.61
N SER A 291 1.22 -2.21 -5.91
CA SER A 291 0.13 -1.68 -6.74
C SER A 291 -1.25 -2.19 -6.29
N HIS A 292 -1.36 -3.48 -5.95
CA HIS A 292 -2.61 -4.02 -5.40
C HIS A 292 -2.94 -3.43 -4.03
N THR A 293 -1.94 -3.27 -3.16
CA THR A 293 -2.14 -2.70 -1.82
C THR A 293 -2.54 -1.23 -1.90
N GLU A 294 -1.97 -0.46 -2.82
CA GLU A 294 -2.39 0.92 -3.10
C GLU A 294 -3.85 0.98 -3.56
N LYS A 295 -4.23 0.11 -4.50
CA LYS A 295 -5.62 0.00 -4.95
C LYS A 295 -6.55 -0.38 -3.81
N ASP A 296 -6.18 -1.37 -3.01
CA ASP A 296 -6.97 -1.83 -1.86
C ASP A 296 -7.16 -0.72 -0.83
N PHE A 297 -6.11 0.07 -0.55
CA PHE A 297 -6.17 1.20 0.36
C PHE A 297 -7.09 2.31 -0.17
N ASN A 298 -6.99 2.60 -1.47
CA ASN A 298 -7.86 3.56 -2.13
C ASN A 298 -9.33 3.15 -2.09
N GLU A 299 -9.64 1.88 -2.39
CA GLU A 299 -11.01 1.39 -2.43
C GLU A 299 -11.62 1.19 -1.03
N HIS A 300 -10.86 0.66 -0.08
CA HIS A 300 -11.39 0.31 1.23
C HIS A 300 -11.22 1.43 2.24
N ALA A 301 -10.00 1.96 2.44
CA ALA A 301 -9.76 2.97 3.47
C ALA A 301 -10.35 4.33 3.06
N PHE A 302 -9.97 4.87 1.90
CA PHE A 302 -10.53 6.15 1.44
C PHE A 302 -11.99 6.04 1.02
N GLY A 303 -12.38 4.92 0.41
CA GLY A 303 -13.79 4.64 0.13
C GLY A 303 -14.66 4.64 1.39
N LEU A 304 -14.17 4.08 2.50
CA LEU A 304 -14.88 4.10 3.77
C LEU A 304 -14.91 5.49 4.41
N ILE A 305 -13.82 6.26 4.38
CA ILE A 305 -13.84 7.66 4.84
C ILE A 305 -14.91 8.45 4.09
N LYS A 306 -15.00 8.25 2.78
CA LYS A 306 -16.04 8.86 1.93
C LYS A 306 -17.45 8.42 2.34
N GLN A 307 -17.67 7.12 2.58
CA GLN A 307 -18.98 6.62 3.02
C GLN A 307 -19.39 7.16 4.39
N VAL A 308 -18.45 7.22 5.35
CA VAL A 308 -18.70 7.81 6.67
C VAL A 308 -19.03 9.30 6.53
N ALA A 309 -18.29 10.05 5.71
CA ALA A 309 -18.58 11.47 5.50
C ALA A 309 -19.96 11.70 4.87
N LEU A 310 -20.36 10.88 3.88
CA LEU A 310 -21.70 10.92 3.28
C LEU A 310 -22.79 10.57 4.29
N GLY A 311 -22.58 9.52 5.10
CA GLY A 311 -23.52 9.11 6.15
C GLY A 311 -23.71 10.17 7.23
N LEU A 312 -22.61 10.82 7.66
CA LEU A 312 -22.65 11.95 8.58
C LEU A 312 -23.38 13.15 7.98
N ASN A 313 -23.12 13.47 6.71
CA ASN A 313 -23.76 14.59 6.02
C ASN A 313 -25.28 14.39 5.94
N TYR A 314 -25.72 13.19 5.54
CA TYR A 314 -27.14 12.82 5.53
C TYR A 314 -27.77 12.89 6.93
N THR A 315 -27.06 12.40 7.96
CA THR A 315 -27.55 12.40 9.34
C THR A 315 -27.74 13.82 9.86
N LEU A 316 -26.77 14.71 9.64
CA LEU A 316 -26.86 16.13 10.02
C LEU A 316 -28.06 16.82 9.36
N GLY A 317 -28.28 16.59 8.08
CA GLY A 317 -29.45 17.10 7.37
C GLY A 317 -30.76 16.57 7.96
N SER A 318 -30.82 15.27 8.30
CA SER A 318 -31.99 14.68 8.94
C SER A 318 -32.25 15.25 10.34
N VAL A 319 -31.21 15.51 11.13
CA VAL A 319 -31.35 16.14 12.46
C VAL A 319 -31.93 17.54 12.31
N THR A 320 -31.39 18.36 11.40
CA THR A 320 -31.87 19.72 11.14
C THR A 320 -33.35 19.72 10.73
N ASN A 321 -33.73 18.83 9.81
CA ASN A 321 -35.11 18.71 9.34
C ASN A 321 -36.08 18.25 10.45
N ASN A 322 -35.68 17.27 11.26
CA ASN A 322 -36.52 16.75 12.33
C ASN A 322 -36.70 17.76 13.46
N VAL A 323 -35.67 18.53 13.81
CA VAL A 323 -35.80 19.60 14.80
C VAL A 323 -36.74 20.70 14.30
N GLN A 324 -36.60 21.14 13.04
CA GLN A 324 -37.52 22.12 12.46
C GLN A 324 -38.97 21.61 12.39
N SER A 325 -39.17 20.35 11.97
CA SER A 325 -40.49 19.73 11.93
C SER A 325 -41.11 19.62 13.32
N SER A 326 -40.31 19.25 14.32
CA SER A 326 -40.76 19.13 15.70
C SER A 326 -41.16 20.50 16.27
N LEU A 327 -40.36 21.54 16.04
CA LEU A 327 -40.70 22.94 16.39
C LEU A 327 -42.01 23.38 15.75
N ARG A 328 -42.20 23.14 14.44
CA ARG A 328 -43.45 23.46 13.72
C ARG A 328 -44.66 22.75 14.31
N SER A 329 -44.53 21.45 14.59
CA SER A 329 -45.64 20.66 15.13
C SER A 329 -46.01 21.07 16.57
N THR A 330 -45.01 21.42 17.38
CA THR A 330 -45.20 21.74 18.81
C THR A 330 -45.77 23.15 19.00
N LEU A 331 -45.28 24.10 18.21
CA LEU A 331 -45.62 25.53 18.32
C LEU A 331 -46.63 25.98 17.26
N ASN A 332 -47.27 25.05 16.55
CA ASN A 332 -48.17 25.36 15.45
C ASN A 332 -49.23 26.39 15.87
N ASP A 333 -49.43 27.42 15.05
CA ASP A 333 -50.34 28.54 15.27
C ASP A 333 -50.04 29.42 16.51
N THR A 334 -48.88 29.23 17.15
CA THR A 334 -48.42 30.12 18.23
C THR A 334 -47.55 31.24 17.66
N LEU A 335 -47.59 32.40 18.31
CA LEU A 335 -46.69 33.52 18.02
C LEU A 335 -45.20 33.19 18.21
N LEU A 336 -44.87 32.13 18.95
CA LEU A 336 -43.50 31.73 19.23
C LEU A 336 -42.84 30.94 18.11
N GLN A 337 -43.61 30.44 17.13
CA GLN A 337 -43.09 29.60 16.06
C GLN A 337 -41.99 30.29 15.25
N GLN A 338 -42.27 31.49 14.71
CA GLN A 338 -41.29 32.24 13.91
C GLN A 338 -40.03 32.60 14.71
N LEU A 339 -40.19 32.93 15.99
CA LEU A 339 -39.07 33.29 16.85
C LEU A 339 -38.14 32.08 17.10
N MET A 340 -38.71 30.91 17.38
CA MET A 340 -37.95 29.70 17.66
C MET A 340 -37.31 29.11 16.40
N GLU A 341 -38.01 29.15 15.26
CA GLU A 341 -37.42 28.77 13.96
C GLU A 341 -36.23 29.67 13.63
N GLY A 342 -36.36 31.00 13.78
CA GLY A 342 -35.28 31.95 13.54
C GLY A 342 -34.07 31.75 14.47
N LEU A 343 -34.31 31.48 15.76
CA LEU A 343 -33.25 31.19 16.73
C LEU A 343 -32.53 29.88 16.44
N PHE A 344 -33.27 28.81 16.11
CA PHE A 344 -32.68 27.54 15.70
C PHE A 344 -31.82 27.69 14.44
N GLN A 345 -32.33 28.42 13.45
CA GLN A 345 -31.62 28.65 12.20
C GLN A 345 -30.32 29.44 12.43
N CYS A 346 -30.37 30.51 13.22
CA CYS A 346 -29.22 31.34 13.49
C CYS A 346 -28.16 30.66 14.39
N LEU A 347 -28.58 29.97 15.45
CA LEU A 347 -27.66 29.47 16.48
C LEU A 347 -27.16 28.06 16.19
N MET A 348 -27.97 27.22 15.54
CA MET A 348 -27.67 25.81 15.33
C MET A 348 -27.47 25.47 13.86
N SER A 349 -28.41 25.86 12.98
CA SER A 349 -28.35 25.47 11.56
C SER A 349 -27.07 25.96 10.88
N ASN A 350 -26.66 27.23 11.09
CA ASN A 350 -25.39 27.74 10.54
C ASN A 350 -24.16 26.94 10.99
N LYS A 351 -24.17 26.38 12.20
CA LYS A 351 -23.05 25.54 12.69
C LYS A 351 -23.07 24.17 12.02
N ILE A 352 -24.25 23.58 11.88
CA ILE A 352 -24.44 22.29 11.21
C ILE A 352 -24.04 22.40 9.72
N GLU A 353 -24.49 23.45 9.03
CA GLU A 353 -24.15 23.72 7.62
C GLU A 353 -22.63 23.82 7.41
N ASN A 354 -21.91 24.49 8.31
CA ASN A 354 -20.45 24.53 8.25
C ASN A 354 -19.81 23.13 8.39
N ILE A 355 -20.39 22.25 9.21
CA ILE A 355 -19.93 20.86 9.33
C ILE A 355 -20.25 20.08 8.05
N GLU A 356 -21.45 20.24 7.49
CA GLU A 356 -21.86 19.63 6.22
C GLU A 356 -20.95 20.06 5.05
N HIS A 357 -20.53 21.33 5.02
CA HIS A 357 -19.52 21.80 4.07
C HIS A 357 -18.16 21.12 4.28
N GLY A 358 -17.72 20.99 5.53
CA GLY A 358 -16.49 20.25 5.86
C GLY A 358 -16.56 18.78 5.41
N LEU A 359 -17.68 18.10 5.65
CA LEU A 359 -17.92 16.73 5.21
C LEU A 359 -17.93 16.61 3.68
N THR A 360 -18.56 17.57 3.00
CA THR A 360 -18.56 17.64 1.53
C THR A 360 -17.15 17.81 0.97
N TRP A 361 -16.33 18.65 1.62
CA TRP A 361 -14.91 18.80 1.26
C TRP A 361 -14.12 17.51 1.48
N ILE A 362 -14.38 16.76 2.56
CA ILE A 362 -13.75 15.44 2.79
C ILE A 362 -14.12 14.48 1.66
N VAL A 363 -15.40 14.40 1.28
CA VAL A 363 -15.87 13.56 0.17
C VAL A 363 -15.16 13.91 -1.14
N SER A 364 -15.00 15.19 -1.46
CA SER A 364 -14.29 15.61 -2.68
C SER A 364 -12.77 15.47 -2.60
N SER A 365 -12.19 15.49 -1.40
CA SER A 365 -10.72 15.40 -1.23
C SER A 365 -10.22 13.96 -1.10
N SER A 366 -11.12 13.01 -0.80
CA SER A 366 -10.84 11.57 -0.71
C SER A 366 -10.68 10.88 -2.08
N HIS A 367 -9.87 11.47 -2.98
CA HIS A 367 -9.52 10.87 -4.27
C HIS A 367 -8.42 9.79 -4.12
N PRO A 368 -8.42 8.75 -4.99
CA PRO A 368 -7.35 7.75 -5.01
C PRO A 368 -6.01 8.34 -5.47
N PHE A 369 -4.90 7.86 -4.88
CA PHE A 369 -3.54 8.09 -5.39
C PHE A 369 -3.31 7.36 -6.72
#